data_AF-A0A392RTL3-F1
#
_entry.id   AF-A0A392RTL3-F1
#
_cell.length_a   1.000
_cell.length_b   1.000
_cell.length_c   1.000
_cell.angle_alpha   90.00
_cell.angle_beta   90.00
_cell.angle_gamma   90.00
#
_symmetry.space_group_name_H-M   'P 1'
#
loop_
_entity.id
_entity.type
_entity.pdbx_description
1 polymer ?
#
loop_
_entity_poly.entity_id
_entity_poly.type
_entity_poly.pdbx_seq_one_letter_code
_entity_poly.pdbx_strand_id
1 'polypeptide(L)'
;TLLCDIILGQYPGICTTVDVPSKRDPDLTGDYRLFKGSHAADIAIATANQSTRHISRHQMIADLKVVSTALSDKKQLVDRVIQALEDEEAEAAGTGEGPFHANPANETDKEGGDTEEFVE
;
A
#
# COMPACT_ATOMS: atom_id res chain seq x y z
N THR A 1 -11.97 0.00 53.40
CA THR A 1 -12.93 -0.76 54.23
C THR A 1 -14.35 -0.31 53.94
N LEU A 2 -14.68 0.98 54.07
CA LEU A 2 -16.05 1.49 53.83
C LEU A 2 -16.68 1.04 52.49
N LEU A 3 -15.95 1.11 51.38
CA LEU A 3 -16.47 0.70 50.08
C LEU A 3 -16.74 -0.82 50.01
N CYS A 4 -15.85 -1.63 50.59
CA CYS A 4 -16.01 -3.08 50.65
C CYS A 4 -17.24 -3.45 51.49
N ASP A 5 -17.43 -2.79 52.63
CA ASP A 5 -18.56 -3.04 53.52
C ASP A 5 -19.90 -2.73 52.83
N ILE A 6 -19.94 -1.65 52.03
CA ILE A 6 -21.12 -1.29 51.22
C ILE A 6 -21.39 -2.36 50.14
N ILE A 7 -20.36 -2.80 49.42
CA ILE A 7 -20.51 -3.79 48.33
C ILE A 7 -20.97 -5.14 48.90
N LEU A 8 -20.38 -5.59 50.00
CA LEU A 8 -20.74 -6.83 50.66
C LEU A 8 -22.15 -6.79 51.26
N GLY A 9 -22.59 -5.62 51.76
CA GLY A 9 -23.96 -5.41 52.22
C GLY A 9 -25.01 -5.46 51.10
N GLN A 10 -24.67 -4.97 49.91
CA GLN A 10 -25.58 -5.00 48.75
C GLN A 10 -25.64 -6.38 48.08
N TYR A 11 -24.56 -7.14 48.12
CA TYR A 11 -24.45 -8.45 47.46
C TYR A 11 -23.87 -9.51 48.41
N PRO A 12 -24.66 -10.03 49.36
CA PRO A 12 -24.14 -10.92 50.41
C PRO A 12 -23.65 -12.29 49.91
N GLY A 13 -23.89 -12.64 48.65
CA GLY A 13 -23.44 -13.90 48.04
C GLY A 13 -22.07 -13.84 47.37
N ILE A 14 -21.44 -12.66 47.26
CA ILE A 14 -20.17 -12.50 46.52
C ILE A 14 -18.95 -12.98 47.31
N CYS A 15 -19.04 -13.00 48.64
CA CYS A 15 -18.05 -13.63 49.52
C CYS A 15 -18.74 -14.77 50.26
N THR A 16 -18.19 -15.97 50.13
CA THR A 16 -18.75 -17.19 50.73
C THR A 16 -17.78 -17.73 51.77
N THR A 17 -18.19 -18.72 52.57
CA THR A 17 -17.35 -19.31 53.62
C THR A 17 -16.10 -20.03 53.09
N VAL A 18 -16.02 -20.29 51.79
CA VAL A 18 -14.83 -20.80 51.11
C VAL A 18 -13.88 -19.69 50.63
N ASP A 19 -14.35 -18.45 50.58
CA ASP A 19 -13.57 -17.26 50.22
C ASP A 19 -12.79 -16.79 51.46
N VAL A 20 -11.83 -17.61 51.87
CA VAL A 20 -10.92 -17.28 52.98
C VAL A 20 -9.84 -16.36 52.42
N PRO A 21 -9.70 -15.11 52.91
CA PRO A 21 -8.57 -14.28 52.55
C PRO A 21 -7.27 -14.98 52.93
N SER A 22 -6.60 -15.57 51.94
CA SER A 22 -5.35 -16.27 52.16
C SER A 22 -4.29 -15.23 52.46
N LYS A 23 -3.75 -15.24 53.68
CA LYS A 23 -2.52 -14.50 54.00
C LYS A 23 -1.41 -15.15 53.20
N ARG A 24 -1.11 -14.58 52.03
CA ARG A 24 0.14 -14.89 51.34
C ARG A 24 1.22 -14.07 52.02
N ASP A 25 2.30 -14.73 52.40
CA ASP A 25 3.51 -14.00 52.78
C ASP A 25 3.88 -13.10 51.59
N PRO A 26 4.24 -11.83 51.83
CA PRO A 26 4.70 -10.99 50.74
C PRO A 26 5.97 -11.64 50.19
N ASP A 27 5.89 -12.19 48.98
CA ASP A 27 7.03 -12.80 48.27
C ASP A 27 8.22 -11.82 48.14
N LEU A 28 7.95 -10.53 48.33
CA LEU A 28 8.89 -9.45 48.16
C LEU A 28 8.88 -8.58 49.42
N THR A 29 9.94 -8.70 50.21
CA THR A 29 10.33 -7.65 51.15
C THR A 29 10.88 -6.50 50.32
N GLY A 30 10.04 -5.53 49.98
CA GLY A 30 10.46 -4.36 49.20
C GLY A 30 11.46 -3.53 50.00
N ASP A 31 12.70 -3.42 49.54
CA ASP A 31 13.68 -2.50 50.12
C ASP A 31 13.18 -1.06 49.94
N TYR A 32 13.19 -0.24 51.00
CA TYR A 32 12.73 1.15 50.94
C TYR A 32 13.51 2.00 49.92
N ARG A 33 14.71 1.55 49.51
CA ARG A 33 15.49 2.15 48.42
C ARG A 33 14.81 2.03 47.06
N LEU A 34 13.93 1.04 46.86
CA LEU A 34 13.07 0.94 45.67
C LEU A 34 12.06 2.08 45.56
N PHE A 35 11.75 2.76 46.67
CA PHE A 35 10.89 3.94 46.69
C PHE A 35 11.67 5.25 46.89
N LYS A 36 12.95 5.15 47.28
CA LYS A 36 13.81 6.28 47.63
C LYS A 36 14.81 6.55 46.51
N GLY A 37 14.41 7.38 45.55
CA GLY A 37 15.19 7.81 44.39
C GLY A 37 14.27 8.40 43.32
N SER A 38 14.82 9.14 42.37
CA SER A 38 14.06 9.53 41.17
C SER A 38 13.84 8.28 40.32
N HIS A 39 12.68 7.65 40.46
CA HIS A 39 12.28 6.52 39.63
C HIS A 39 12.29 6.97 38.17
N ALA A 40 13.13 6.36 37.33
CA ALA A 40 12.99 6.53 35.90
C ALA A 40 11.58 6.09 35.54
N ALA A 41 10.83 6.93 34.82
CA ALA A 41 9.45 6.63 34.46
C ALA A 41 9.39 5.23 33.86
N ASP A 42 8.67 4.33 34.54
CA ASP A 42 8.45 2.96 34.09
C ASP A 42 7.80 3.00 32.72
N ILE A 43 8.62 2.82 31.68
CA ILE A 43 8.27 2.51 30.29
C ILE A 43 6.96 3.17 29.82
N ALA A 44 6.78 4.45 30.14
CA ALA A 44 6.11 5.32 29.21
C ALA A 44 7.23 5.70 28.26
N ILE A 45 7.21 5.17 27.03
CA ILE A 45 7.68 5.98 25.93
C ILE A 45 6.80 7.22 26.01
N ALA A 46 7.28 8.24 26.71
CA ALA A 46 6.85 9.58 26.45
C ALA A 46 7.20 9.75 24.98
N THR A 47 6.21 9.58 24.11
CA THR A 47 6.19 10.21 22.80
C THR A 47 6.14 11.70 23.10
N ALA A 48 7.25 12.22 23.62
CA ALA A 48 7.46 13.59 23.96
C ALA A 48 7.36 14.33 22.63
N ASN A 49 6.25 15.03 22.49
CA ASN A 49 6.05 16.05 21.47
C ASN A 49 6.08 15.52 20.04
N GLN A 50 5.19 14.58 19.70
CA GLN A 50 4.38 14.92 18.53
C GLN A 50 3.50 16.07 18.97
N SER A 51 4.06 17.28 18.89
CA SER A 51 3.21 18.44 18.65
C SER A 51 2.43 18.03 17.42
N THR A 52 1.17 17.62 17.60
CA THR A 52 0.15 17.85 16.60
C THR A 52 0.09 19.35 16.47
N ARG A 53 1.12 19.90 15.80
CA ARG A 53 1.24 21.30 15.47
C ARG A 53 0.01 21.49 14.64
N HIS A 54 -0.96 22.18 15.22
CA HIS A 54 -2.22 22.44 14.58
C HIS A 54 -1.90 23.12 13.25
N ILE A 55 -1.89 22.35 12.16
CA ILE A 55 -1.52 22.86 10.86
C ILE A 55 -2.59 23.88 10.50
N SER A 56 -2.16 25.10 10.17
CA SER A 56 -3.12 26.12 9.79
C SER A 56 -3.80 25.70 8.49
N ARG A 57 -5.06 26.10 8.30
CA ARG A 57 -5.76 25.87 7.02
C ARG A 57 -4.96 26.41 5.83
N HIS A 58 -4.25 27.53 6.01
CA HIS A 58 -3.37 28.08 4.97
C HIS A 58 -2.21 27.15 4.62
N GLN A 59 -1.57 26.54 5.61
CA GLN A 59 -0.49 25.58 5.38
C GLN A 59 -1.00 24.33 4.66
N MET A 60 -2.15 23.79 5.09
CA MET A 60 -2.79 22.66 4.41
C MET A 60 -3.06 22.95 2.94
N ILE A 61 -3.59 24.13 2.62
CA ILE A 61 -3.88 24.51 1.24
C ILE A 61 -2.59 24.62 0.43
N ALA A 62 -1.52 25.19 0.99
CA ALA A 62 -0.23 25.28 0.32
C ALA A 62 0.35 23.89 0.02
N ASP A 63 0.35 23.01 1.02
CA ASP A 63 0.87 21.65 0.89
C ASP A 63 0.09 20.85 -0.16
N LEU A 64 -1.24 20.94 -0.13
CA LEU A 64 -2.12 20.28 -1.10
C LEU A 64 -1.90 20.80 -2.53
N LYS A 65 -1.62 22.09 -2.71
CA LYS A 65 -1.27 22.64 -4.03
C LYS A 65 0.02 22.04 -4.56
N VAL A 66 1.05 21.94 -3.73
CA VAL A 66 2.34 21.34 -4.10
C VAL A 66 2.17 19.87 -4.47
N VAL A 67 1.39 19.12 -3.69
CA VAL A 67 1.08 17.72 -4.01
C VAL A 67 0.29 17.62 -5.32
N SER A 68 -0.70 18.48 -5.52
CA SER A 68 -1.52 18.49 -6.75
C SER A 68 -0.69 18.73 -8.00
N THR A 69 0.28 19.65 -7.97
CA THR A 69 1.17 19.91 -9.13
C THR A 69 2.08 18.71 -9.39
N ALA A 70 2.71 18.16 -8.35
CA ALA A 70 3.60 17.01 -8.49
C ALA A 70 2.87 15.75 -9.02
N LEU A 71 1.60 15.56 -8.64
CA LEU A 71 0.77 14.48 -9.17
C LEU A 71 0.40 14.70 -10.63
N SER A 72 0.14 15.95 -11.03
CA SER A 72 -0.11 16.29 -12.45
C SER A 72 1.09 15.94 -13.32
N ASP A 73 2.30 16.28 -12.88
CA ASP A 73 3.53 15.98 -13.64
C ASP A 73 3.75 14.46 -13.77
N LYS A 74 3.53 13.72 -12.68
CA LYS A 74 3.61 12.25 -12.70
C LYS A 74 2.56 11.63 -13.62
N LYS A 75 1.33 12.18 -13.63
CA LYS A 75 0.28 11.74 -14.55
C LYS A 75 0.73 11.87 -16.00
N GLN A 76 1.31 13.02 -16.38
CA GLN A 76 1.81 13.23 -17.75
C GLN A 76 2.88 12.20 -18.16
N LEU A 77 3.76 11.81 -17.23
CA LEU A 77 4.74 10.76 -17.49
C LEU A 77 4.05 9.41 -17.73
N VAL A 78 3.07 9.05 -16.89
CA VAL A 78 2.31 7.81 -17.04
C VAL A 78 1.54 7.80 -18.37
N ASP A 79 0.86 8.89 -18.72
CA ASP A 79 0.12 9.01 -19.98
C ASP A 79 1.05 8.80 -21.20
N ARG A 80 2.28 9.32 -21.15
CA ARG A 80 3.27 9.11 -22.21
C ARG A 80 3.72 7.66 -22.32
N VAL A 81 3.94 6.99 -21.19
CA VAL A 81 4.33 5.57 -21.19
C VAL A 81 3.21 4.71 -21.75
N ILE A 82 1.96 5.01 -21.40
CA ILE A 82 0.79 4.32 -21.95
C ILE A 82 0.76 4.47 -23.48
N GLN A 83 0.87 5.70 -24.00
CA GLN A 83 0.88 5.91 -25.45
C GLN A 83 1.99 5.14 -26.15
N ALA A 84 3.22 5.17 -25.60
CA ALA A 84 4.33 4.43 -26.18
C ALA A 84 4.07 2.91 -26.22
N LEU A 85 3.47 2.36 -25.17
CA LEU A 85 3.10 0.94 -25.12
C LEU A 85 1.96 0.59 -26.09
N GLU A 86 0.97 1.47 -26.23
CA GLU A 86 -0.12 1.29 -27.19
C GLU A 86 0.40 1.30 -28.65
N ASP A 87 1.34 2.20 -28.94
CA ASP A 87 2.00 2.27 -30.26
C ASP A 87 2.83 0.99 -30.51
N GLU A 88 3.61 0.53 -29.53
CA GLU A 88 4.35 -0.75 -29.62
C GLU A 88 3.44 -1.96 -29.83
N GLU A 89 2.29 -2.02 -29.14
CA GLU A 89 1.31 -3.09 -29.29
C GLU A 89 0.64 -3.08 -30.67
N ALA A 90 0.35 -1.89 -31.21
CA ALA A 90 -0.17 -1.74 -32.57
C ALA A 90 0.82 -2.22 -33.65
N GLU A 91 2.11 -1.89 -33.52
CA GLU A 91 3.17 -2.34 -34.44
C GLU A 91 3.41 -3.86 -34.34
N ALA A 92 3.32 -4.43 -33.14
CA ALA A 92 3.41 -5.88 -32.93
C ALA A 92 2.24 -6.63 -33.59
N ALA A 93 1.03 -6.06 -33.60
CA ALA A 93 -0.13 -6.61 -34.30
C ALA A 93 -0.03 -6.48 -35.84
N GLY A 94 0.76 -5.52 -36.34
CA GLY A 94 1.01 -5.29 -37.76
C GLY A 94 2.05 -6.22 -38.41
N THR A 95 2.84 -6.96 -37.62
CA THR A 95 3.92 -7.83 -38.14
C THR A 95 3.43 -9.27 -38.42
N GLY A 96 2.23 -9.36 -39.01
CA GLY A 96 1.58 -10.60 -39.45
C GLY A 96 1.59 -10.81 -40.97
N GLU A 97 2.37 -10.05 -41.74
CA GLU A 97 2.60 -10.32 -43.16
C GLU A 97 4.09 -10.58 -43.39
N GLY A 98 4.44 -11.87 -43.38
CA GLY A 98 5.76 -12.33 -43.79
C GLY A 98 6.06 -11.92 -45.24
N PRO A 99 7.32 -11.60 -45.57
CA PRO A 99 7.70 -11.35 -46.94
C PRO A 99 7.56 -12.65 -47.73
N PHE A 100 6.54 -12.74 -48.59
CA PHE A 100 6.47 -13.78 -49.60
C PHE A 100 7.61 -13.56 -50.60
N HIS A 101 8.72 -14.23 -50.33
CA HIS A 101 9.85 -14.34 -51.22
C HIS A 101 9.42 -15.25 -52.38
N ALA A 102 8.86 -14.66 -53.44
CA ALA A 102 8.63 -15.37 -54.69
C ALA A 102 9.99 -15.69 -55.32
N ASN A 103 10.42 -16.95 -55.21
CA ASN A 103 11.52 -17.49 -56.02
C ASN A 103 11.06 -17.61 -57.47
N PRO A 104 11.79 -17.04 -58.46
CA PRO A 104 11.51 -17.28 -59.86
C PRO A 104 12.15 -18.61 -60.27
N ALA A 105 11.37 -19.68 -60.23
CA ALA A 105 11.71 -20.89 -60.98
C ALA A 105 11.23 -20.72 -62.42
N ASN A 106 12.19 -20.45 -63.31
CA ASN A 106 12.05 -20.77 -64.72
C ASN A 106 11.78 -22.28 -64.85
N GLU A 107 10.88 -22.70 -65.75
CA GLU A 107 11.07 -23.65 -66.86
C GLU A 107 9.86 -23.45 -67.80
N THR A 108 10.04 -22.74 -68.93
CA THR A 108 10.11 -23.30 -70.29
C THR A 108 9.03 -24.33 -70.61
N ASP A 109 8.04 -23.93 -71.43
CA ASP A 109 7.67 -24.70 -72.63
C ASP A 109 7.02 -23.77 -73.66
N LYS A 110 7.52 -23.85 -74.89
CA LYS A 110 7.06 -23.14 -76.07
C LYS A 110 6.11 -24.03 -76.87
N GLU A 111 4.98 -23.50 -77.31
CA GLU A 111 4.39 -23.72 -78.65
C GLU A 111 3.17 -22.79 -78.74
N GLY A 112 3.09 -21.80 -79.62
CA GLY A 112 3.02 -21.94 -81.08
C GLY A 112 1.57 -21.62 -81.49
N GLY A 113 1.33 -20.42 -82.02
CA GLY A 113 -0.02 -20.00 -82.42
C GLY A 113 -0.08 -18.56 -82.92
N ASP A 114 0.54 -18.35 -84.08
CA ASP A 114 0.51 -17.13 -84.91
C ASP A 114 -0.92 -16.81 -85.38
N THR A 115 -1.31 -15.52 -85.41
CA THR A 115 -2.04 -14.88 -86.53
C THR A 115 -2.53 -13.45 -86.21
N GLU A 116 -1.79 -12.49 -86.77
CA GLU A 116 -2.19 -11.24 -87.44
C GLU A 116 -3.21 -10.26 -86.80
N GLU A 117 -2.65 -9.15 -86.36
CA GLU A 117 -3.18 -7.79 -86.42
C GLU A 117 -3.73 -7.45 -87.82
N PHE A 118 -4.94 -6.90 -87.90
CA PHE A 118 -5.27 -5.97 -88.98
C PHE A 118 -6.08 -4.78 -88.43
N VAL A 119 -5.44 -3.61 -88.58
CA VAL A 119 -5.97 -2.27 -88.43
C VAL A 119 -6.76 -1.91 -89.69
N GLU A 120 -8.00 -1.43 -89.54
CA GLU A 120 -8.53 -0.25 -90.23
C GLU A 120 -9.75 0.31 -89.50
#